data_AF-A0A836I3Z5-F1
#
_entry.id   AF-A0A836I3Z5-F1
#
_cell.length_a   1.000
_cell.length_b   1.000
_cell.length_c   1.000
_cell.angle_alpha   90.00
_cell.angle_beta   90.00
_cell.angle_gamma   90.00
#
_symmetry.space_group_name_H-M   'P 1'
#
loop_
_entity.id
_entity.type
_entity.pdbx_description
1 polymer ?
#
loop_
_entity_poly.entity_id
_entity_poly.type
_entity_poly.pdbx_seq_one_letter_code
_entity_poly.pdbx_strand_id
1 'polypeptide(L)'
;MPTKRPKSREQTFRDERKLGVERLVERIFINYPRTLSFSHRSLGSLRHPYTSLISDTASRYTSTKRKITYLLEALLDAKSEKQAWMRVERIFDCMLGDSLMEKMKLDILLCSELLQRFELLWTRLGGASGGTISEDAYKQFQQQLYFTLLGVEDMSLLPATMQFILEDYQYDSQGKSGIEFSGFANSMLELADNWTRSREAADFVAFMDQIIECLSPSAAQSLKADAPSEFTLNKEAFFRAGVVVPRVENEKTVYYRTAL
;
A
#
# COMPACT_ATOMS: atom_id res chain seq x y z
N MET A 1 -22.21 -54.20 2.66
CA MET A 1 -22.31 -52.72 2.61
C MET A 1 -20.92 -52.11 2.41
N PRO A 2 -20.69 -51.35 1.34
CA PRO A 2 -19.59 -50.39 1.28
C PRO A 2 -20.16 -48.96 1.36
N THR A 3 -19.84 -48.26 2.45
CA THR A 3 -20.14 -46.83 2.63
C THR A 3 -19.27 -46.01 1.68
N LYS A 4 -19.88 -45.45 0.63
CA LYS A 4 -19.26 -44.43 -0.22
C LYS A 4 -18.89 -43.22 0.67
N ARG A 5 -17.59 -42.93 0.79
CA ARG A 5 -17.11 -41.65 1.34
C ARG A 5 -17.69 -40.52 0.50
N PRO A 6 -18.19 -39.43 1.12
CA PRO A 6 -18.63 -38.27 0.36
C PRO A 6 -17.41 -37.66 -0.34
N LYS A 7 -17.45 -37.57 -1.67
CA LYS A 7 -16.52 -36.73 -2.42
C LYS A 7 -16.74 -35.30 -1.91
N SER A 8 -15.78 -34.76 -1.17
CA SER A 8 -15.74 -33.33 -0.89
C SER A 8 -15.75 -32.62 -2.24
N ARG A 9 -16.85 -31.95 -2.58
CA ARG A 9 -16.88 -31.01 -3.70
C ARG A 9 -15.77 -30.00 -3.43
N GLU A 10 -14.69 -30.08 -4.18
CA GLU A 10 -13.78 -28.93 -4.28
C GLU A 10 -14.63 -27.79 -4.81
N GLN A 11 -14.88 -26.82 -3.94
CA GLN A 11 -15.62 -25.62 -4.29
C GLN A 11 -14.71 -24.83 -5.22
N THR A 12 -14.90 -25.00 -6.53
CA THR A 12 -14.22 -24.21 -7.55
C THR A 12 -14.76 -22.79 -7.46
N PHE A 13 -14.07 -21.95 -6.71
CA PHE A 13 -14.33 -20.52 -6.70
C PHE A 13 -14.15 -19.98 -8.12
N ARG A 14 -15.07 -19.11 -8.55
CA ARG A 14 -14.95 -18.43 -9.83
C ARG A 14 -13.71 -17.55 -9.80
N ASP A 15 -12.81 -17.74 -10.76
CA ASP A 15 -11.61 -16.93 -10.89
C ASP A 15 -11.99 -15.49 -11.27
N GLU A 16 -11.83 -14.57 -10.33
CA GLU A 16 -12.26 -13.18 -10.50
C GLU A 16 -11.35 -12.40 -11.45
N ARG A 17 -10.18 -12.93 -11.79
CA ARG A 17 -9.30 -12.40 -12.85
C ARG A 17 -10.00 -12.39 -14.21
N LYS A 18 -10.84 -13.40 -14.47
CA LYS A 18 -11.54 -13.62 -15.75
C LYS A 18 -12.91 -12.97 -15.80
N LEU A 19 -13.17 -12.01 -14.91
CA LEU A 19 -14.40 -11.23 -14.98
C LEU A 19 -14.37 -10.34 -16.23
N GLY A 20 -15.53 -10.18 -16.88
CA GLY A 20 -15.67 -9.19 -17.94
C GLY A 20 -15.44 -7.78 -17.40
N VAL A 21 -15.02 -6.87 -18.29
CA VAL A 21 -14.72 -5.46 -17.98
C VAL A 21 -15.84 -4.81 -17.17
N GLU A 22 -17.10 -5.12 -17.50
CA GLU A 22 -18.29 -4.57 -16.85
C GLU A 22 -18.38 -4.94 -15.36
N ARG A 23 -17.99 -6.17 -15.00
CA ARG A 23 -17.99 -6.63 -13.61
C ARG A 23 -16.80 -6.09 -12.82
N LEU A 24 -15.66 -5.88 -13.48
CA LEU A 24 -14.50 -5.22 -12.88
C LEU A 24 -14.83 -3.75 -12.57
N VAL A 25 -15.47 -3.06 -13.53
CA VAL A 25 -16.03 -1.72 -13.35
C VAL A 25 -17.00 -1.69 -12.18
N GLU A 26 -18.07 -2.49 -12.19
CA GLU A 26 -19.04 -2.55 -11.08
C GLU A 26 -18.36 -2.71 -9.71
N ARG A 27 -17.35 -3.58 -9.63
CA ARG A 27 -16.61 -3.74 -8.38
C ARG A 27 -15.83 -2.49 -7.95
N ILE A 28 -15.18 -1.80 -8.87
CA ILE A 28 -14.32 -0.64 -8.59
C ILE A 28 -15.12 0.65 -8.36
N PHE A 29 -16.30 0.79 -8.97
CA PHE A 29 -17.12 2.01 -8.80
C PHE A 29 -18.25 1.86 -7.80
N ILE A 30 -18.77 0.65 -7.61
CA ILE A 30 -19.98 0.43 -6.81
C ILE A 30 -19.61 -0.26 -5.51
N ASN A 31 -18.88 -1.38 -5.56
CA ASN A 31 -18.62 -2.18 -4.36
C ASN A 31 -17.46 -1.63 -3.51
N TYR A 32 -16.40 -1.13 -4.16
CA TYR A 32 -15.21 -0.56 -3.52
C TYR A 32 -14.86 0.78 -4.18
N PRO A 33 -15.71 1.78 -3.96
CA PRO A 33 -15.79 2.96 -4.82
C PRO A 33 -14.54 3.82 -4.64
N ARG A 34 -13.66 3.85 -5.66
CA ARG A 34 -12.39 4.62 -5.64
C ARG A 34 -12.61 6.12 -5.80
N THR A 35 -11.69 6.92 -5.26
CA THR A 35 -11.73 8.40 -5.29
C THR A 35 -10.57 9.04 -6.02
N LEU A 36 -9.51 8.28 -6.28
CA LEU A 36 -8.31 8.76 -6.95
C LEU A 36 -8.15 8.04 -8.28
N SER A 37 -7.27 8.57 -9.13
CA SER A 37 -7.03 8.01 -10.47
C SER A 37 -6.76 6.52 -10.42
N PHE A 38 -7.11 5.84 -11.52
CA PHE A 38 -6.61 4.50 -11.71
C PHE A 38 -5.09 4.54 -11.61
N SER A 39 -4.54 3.68 -10.77
CA SER A 39 -3.11 3.64 -10.54
C SER A 39 -2.41 3.32 -11.85
N HIS A 40 -1.61 4.26 -12.39
CA HIS A 40 -0.83 4.09 -13.63
C HIS A 40 0.32 3.09 -13.48
N ARG A 41 0.28 2.29 -12.43
CA ARG A 41 1.28 1.31 -12.04
C ARG A 41 1.06 0.02 -12.79
N SER A 42 2.06 -0.86 -12.73
CA SER A 42 1.90 -2.21 -13.24
C SER A 42 0.85 -2.98 -12.45
N LEU A 43 0.17 -3.92 -13.11
CA LEU A 43 -0.96 -4.65 -12.52
C LEU A 43 -0.60 -5.36 -11.21
N GLY A 44 0.64 -5.86 -11.09
CA GLY A 44 1.10 -6.53 -9.88
C GLY A 44 1.51 -5.60 -8.74
N SER A 45 1.53 -4.28 -8.95
CA SER A 45 1.74 -3.28 -7.89
C SER A 45 0.63 -3.36 -6.85
N LEU A 46 0.98 -3.22 -5.57
CA LEU A 46 -0.02 -3.07 -4.49
C LEU A 46 -0.87 -1.82 -4.69
N ARG A 47 -0.38 -0.81 -5.39
CA ARG A 47 -1.14 0.40 -5.71
C ARG A 47 -2.13 0.18 -6.84
N HIS A 48 -2.08 -0.94 -7.55
CA HIS A 48 -3.00 -1.21 -8.64
C HIS A 48 -4.23 -1.99 -8.13
N PRO A 49 -5.48 -1.63 -8.53
CA PRO A 49 -6.69 -2.30 -8.04
C PRO A 49 -6.71 -3.81 -8.29
N TYR A 50 -6.06 -4.28 -9.35
CA TYR A 50 -5.88 -5.72 -9.64
C TYR A 50 -5.32 -6.49 -8.44
N THR A 51 -4.30 -5.97 -7.75
CA THR A 51 -3.66 -6.69 -6.65
C THR A 51 -4.58 -6.85 -5.44
N SER A 52 -5.35 -5.80 -5.12
CA SER A 52 -6.40 -5.88 -4.08
C SER A 52 -7.46 -6.94 -4.43
N LEU A 53 -7.85 -7.03 -5.71
CA LEU A 53 -8.85 -7.97 -6.20
C LEU A 53 -8.39 -9.43 -6.11
N ILE A 54 -7.15 -9.72 -6.50
CA ILE A 54 -6.60 -11.07 -6.39
C ILE A 54 -6.37 -11.43 -4.93
N SER A 55 -6.02 -10.47 -4.05
CA SER A 55 -5.91 -10.69 -2.60
C SER A 55 -7.26 -11.07 -1.98
N ASP A 56 -8.32 -10.31 -2.28
CA ASP A 56 -9.69 -10.63 -1.87
C ASP A 56 -10.11 -12.02 -2.33
N THR A 57 -9.79 -12.38 -3.59
CA THR A 57 -10.11 -13.72 -4.13
C THR A 57 -9.32 -14.79 -3.41
N ALA A 58 -8.03 -14.55 -3.18
CA ALA A 58 -7.12 -15.44 -2.49
C ALA A 58 -7.57 -15.70 -1.04
N SER A 59 -8.17 -14.70 -0.37
CA SER A 59 -8.68 -14.82 1.00
C SER A 59 -9.77 -15.89 1.18
N ARG A 60 -10.42 -16.31 0.09
CA ARG A 60 -11.43 -17.39 0.09
C ARG A 60 -10.83 -18.79 0.20
N TYR A 61 -9.53 -18.94 -0.06
CA TYR A 61 -8.83 -20.20 0.12
C TYR A 61 -8.43 -20.39 1.59
N THR A 62 -8.90 -21.46 2.20
CA THR A 62 -8.53 -21.85 3.58
C THR A 62 -7.12 -22.44 3.68
N SER A 63 -6.58 -22.95 2.57
CA SER A 63 -5.23 -23.54 2.52
C SER A 63 -4.20 -22.48 2.11
N THR A 64 -3.20 -22.24 2.96
CA THR A 64 -2.07 -21.34 2.68
C THR A 64 -1.37 -21.71 1.36
N LYS A 65 -1.15 -23.00 1.10
CA LYS A 65 -0.55 -23.46 -0.16
C LYS A 65 -1.38 -23.06 -1.37
N ARG A 66 -2.71 -23.26 -1.34
CA ARG A 66 -3.61 -22.88 -2.44
C ARG A 66 -3.66 -21.36 -2.63
N LYS A 67 -3.64 -20.61 -1.52
CA LYS A 67 -3.56 -19.15 -1.53
C LYS A 67 -2.29 -18.66 -2.22
N ILE A 68 -1.12 -19.20 -1.83
CA ILE A 68 0.18 -18.88 -2.44
C ILE A 68 0.18 -19.22 -3.94
N THR A 69 -0.24 -20.43 -4.31
CA THR A 69 -0.30 -20.85 -5.71
C THR A 69 -1.18 -19.91 -6.54
N TYR A 70 -2.36 -19.55 -6.05
CA TYR A 70 -3.25 -18.62 -6.73
C TYR A 70 -2.61 -17.24 -6.92
N LEU A 71 -2.01 -16.67 -5.86
CA LEU A 71 -1.35 -15.37 -5.93
C LEU A 71 -0.16 -15.37 -6.91
N LEU A 72 0.65 -16.43 -6.92
CA LEU A 72 1.76 -16.59 -7.86
C LEU A 72 1.26 -16.63 -9.31
N GLU A 73 0.27 -17.48 -9.60
CA GLU A 73 -0.35 -17.55 -10.92
C GLU A 73 -0.90 -16.19 -11.34
N ALA A 74 -1.61 -15.50 -10.44
CA ALA A 74 -2.17 -14.18 -10.70
C ALA A 74 -1.12 -13.09 -11.00
N LEU A 75 0.00 -13.09 -10.28
CA LEU A 75 1.09 -12.13 -10.50
C LEU A 75 1.85 -12.43 -11.80
N LEU A 76 2.06 -13.71 -12.13
CA LEU A 76 2.70 -14.13 -13.38
C LEU A 76 1.82 -13.83 -14.60
N ASP A 77 0.52 -14.06 -14.49
CA ASP A 77 -0.46 -13.81 -15.55
C ASP A 77 -0.81 -12.33 -15.72
N ALA A 78 -0.39 -11.46 -14.79
CA ALA A 78 -0.77 -10.05 -14.76
C ALA A 78 -0.51 -9.35 -16.11
N LYS A 79 0.57 -9.66 -16.81
CA LYS A 79 0.86 -9.07 -18.14
C LYS A 79 -0.21 -9.38 -19.19
N SER A 80 -0.83 -10.56 -19.12
CA SER A 80 -1.88 -10.98 -20.06
C SER A 80 -3.20 -10.25 -19.84
N GLU A 81 -3.47 -9.83 -18.59
CA GLU A 81 -4.70 -9.13 -18.21
C GLU A 81 -4.65 -7.62 -18.51
N LYS A 82 -3.47 -7.08 -18.90
CA LYS A 82 -3.24 -5.64 -19.11
C LYS A 82 -4.26 -4.98 -20.04
N GLN A 83 -4.66 -5.66 -21.11
CA GLN A 83 -5.60 -5.08 -22.08
C GLN A 83 -7.01 -4.88 -21.50
N ALA A 84 -7.49 -5.81 -20.68
CA ALA A 84 -8.79 -5.67 -20.02
C ALA A 84 -8.75 -4.52 -19.03
N TRP A 85 -7.69 -4.44 -18.23
CA TRP A 85 -7.52 -3.38 -17.22
C TRP A 85 -7.32 -1.98 -17.81
N MET A 86 -6.63 -1.85 -18.95
CA MET A 86 -6.58 -0.57 -19.68
C MET A 86 -7.96 -0.07 -20.12
N ARG A 87 -8.91 -0.96 -20.39
CA ARG A 87 -10.29 -0.56 -20.71
C ARG A 87 -11.04 -0.10 -19.46
N VAL A 88 -10.82 -0.76 -18.33
CA VAL A 88 -11.39 -0.36 -17.03
C VAL A 88 -10.87 1.01 -16.62
N GLU A 89 -9.55 1.25 -16.73
CA GLU A 89 -8.88 2.53 -16.48
C GLU A 89 -9.52 3.67 -17.28
N ARG A 90 -9.70 3.51 -18.60
CA ARG A 90 -10.33 4.55 -19.43
C ARG A 90 -11.75 4.89 -19.00
N ILE A 91 -12.54 3.89 -18.60
CA ILE A 91 -13.90 4.11 -18.10
C ILE A 91 -13.83 4.89 -16.78
N PHE A 92 -12.84 4.59 -15.94
CA PHE A 92 -12.58 5.28 -14.68
C PHE A 92 -12.21 6.74 -14.85
N ASP A 93 -11.25 7.02 -15.72
CA ASP A 93 -10.81 8.39 -15.96
C ASP A 93 -11.93 9.27 -16.54
N CYS A 94 -12.83 8.70 -17.36
CA CYS A 94 -14.00 9.42 -17.86
C CYS A 94 -15.02 9.79 -16.77
N MET A 95 -15.00 9.12 -15.62
CA MET A 95 -15.96 9.32 -14.52
C MET A 95 -15.39 10.18 -13.37
N LEU A 96 -14.07 10.40 -13.34
CA LEU A 96 -13.38 11.19 -12.30
C LEU A 96 -13.73 12.68 -12.32
N GLY A 97 -14.21 13.22 -13.44
CA GLY A 97 -14.57 14.63 -13.58
C GLY A 97 -15.88 15.03 -12.89
N ASP A 98 -16.55 14.12 -12.19
CA ASP A 98 -17.78 14.40 -11.46
C ASP A 98 -17.51 15.29 -10.22
N SER A 99 -18.32 16.33 -10.04
CA SER A 99 -18.14 17.32 -8.96
C SER A 99 -18.19 16.72 -7.55
N LEU A 100 -18.96 15.64 -7.34
CA LEU A 100 -19.02 14.94 -6.06
C LEU A 100 -17.72 14.17 -5.81
N MET A 101 -17.17 13.56 -6.84
CA MET A 101 -15.89 12.85 -6.78
C MET A 101 -14.74 13.79 -6.44
N GLU A 102 -14.69 14.96 -7.07
CA GLU A 102 -13.65 15.95 -6.80
C GLU A 102 -13.73 16.49 -5.37
N LYS A 103 -14.94 16.72 -4.83
CA LYS A 103 -15.12 17.10 -3.43
C LYS A 103 -14.57 16.04 -2.47
N MET A 104 -14.93 14.77 -2.66
CA MET A 104 -14.46 13.66 -1.82
C MET A 104 -12.93 13.53 -1.86
N LYS A 105 -12.34 13.67 -3.04
CA LYS A 105 -10.89 13.68 -3.23
C LYS A 105 -10.23 14.81 -2.45
N LEU A 106 -10.77 16.03 -2.51
CA LEU A 106 -10.24 17.16 -1.75
C LEU A 106 -10.34 16.93 -0.25
N ASP A 107 -11.43 16.37 0.26
CA ASP A 107 -11.59 16.06 1.68
C ASP A 107 -10.49 15.09 2.18
N ILE A 108 -10.14 14.08 1.38
CA ILE A 108 -9.04 13.14 1.69
C ILE A 108 -7.68 13.84 1.60
N LEU A 109 -7.41 14.59 0.53
CA LEU A 109 -6.14 15.28 0.30
C LEU A 109 -5.83 16.34 1.36
N LEU A 110 -6.86 16.98 1.91
CA LEU A 110 -6.72 18.04 2.91
C LEU A 110 -6.72 17.49 4.36
N CYS A 111 -6.98 16.19 4.54
CA CYS A 111 -6.99 15.55 5.84
C CYS A 111 -5.63 15.65 6.54
N SER A 112 -5.58 16.38 7.65
CA SER A 112 -4.34 16.59 8.42
C SER A 112 -3.81 15.33 9.06
N GLU A 113 -4.69 14.46 9.54
CA GLU A 113 -4.29 13.23 10.18
C GLU A 113 -3.64 12.28 9.18
N LEU A 114 -4.20 12.16 7.97
CA LEU A 114 -3.65 11.33 6.92
C LEU A 114 -2.26 11.81 6.48
N LEU A 115 -2.11 13.12 6.27
CA LEU A 115 -0.80 13.72 5.96
C LEU A 115 0.23 13.45 7.07
N GLN A 116 -0.17 13.53 8.34
CA GLN A 116 0.71 13.20 9.47
C GLN A 116 1.15 11.72 9.44
N ARG A 117 0.28 10.79 9.04
CA ARG A 117 0.65 9.37 8.90
C ARG A 117 1.64 9.17 7.76
N PHE A 118 1.46 9.84 6.63
CA PHE A 118 2.43 9.81 5.54
C PHE A 118 3.80 10.35 5.97
N GLU A 119 3.83 11.48 6.69
CA GLU A 119 5.07 12.07 7.22
C GLU A 119 5.76 11.10 8.19
N LEU A 120 5.02 10.58 9.17
CA LEU A 120 5.51 9.61 10.15
C LEU A 120 6.14 8.39 9.47
N LEU A 121 5.44 7.80 8.51
CA LEU A 121 5.90 6.63 7.78
C LEU A 121 7.13 6.95 6.92
N TRP A 122 7.10 8.06 6.19
CA TRP A 122 8.22 8.50 5.35
C TRP A 122 9.51 8.68 6.18
N THR A 123 9.39 9.27 7.37
CA THR A 123 10.53 9.44 8.27
C THR A 123 11.05 8.11 8.84
N ARG A 124 10.17 7.16 9.15
CA ARG A 124 10.59 5.80 9.57
C ARG A 124 11.40 5.07 8.49
N LEU A 125 11.16 5.39 7.22
CA LEU A 125 11.90 4.85 6.07
C LEU A 125 13.20 5.62 5.75
N GLY A 126 13.60 6.55 6.62
CA GLY A 126 14.84 7.32 6.48
C GLY A 126 14.67 8.69 5.81
N GLY A 127 13.44 9.12 5.54
CA GLY A 127 13.15 10.49 5.09
C GLY A 127 13.51 11.54 6.15
N ALA A 128 14.16 12.62 5.73
CA ALA A 128 14.61 13.73 6.58
C ALA A 128 14.45 15.05 5.82
N SER A 129 14.57 16.22 6.47
CA SER A 129 14.45 17.52 5.78
C SER A 129 15.40 17.60 4.57
N GLY A 130 14.86 17.81 3.36
CA GLY A 130 15.61 17.81 2.09
C GLY A 130 16.19 16.44 1.67
N GLY A 131 15.85 15.38 2.38
CA GLY A 131 16.27 14.00 2.12
C GLY A 131 15.28 13.22 1.26
N THR A 132 15.67 11.99 0.94
CA THR A 132 14.88 11.06 0.13
C THR A 132 14.92 9.67 0.74
N ILE A 133 13.89 8.85 0.48
CA ILE A 133 13.95 7.41 0.78
C ILE A 133 14.86 6.76 -0.25
N SER A 134 15.83 5.97 0.22
CA SER A 134 16.73 5.21 -0.66
C SER A 134 16.01 4.02 -1.31
N GLU A 135 16.54 3.55 -2.44
CA GLU A 135 16.01 2.37 -3.13
C GLU A 135 15.92 1.13 -2.24
N ASP A 136 16.94 0.87 -1.43
CA ASP A 136 16.98 -0.29 -0.55
C ASP A 136 15.92 -0.21 0.57
N ALA A 137 15.79 0.95 1.21
CA ALA A 137 14.76 1.17 2.24
C ALA A 137 13.36 1.03 1.64
N TYR A 138 13.16 1.57 0.43
CA TYR A 138 11.91 1.41 -0.30
C TYR A 138 11.61 -0.06 -0.62
N LYS A 139 12.57 -0.81 -1.16
CA LYS A 139 12.40 -2.23 -1.49
C LYS A 139 12.02 -3.05 -0.27
N GLN A 140 12.72 -2.87 0.84
CA GLN A 140 12.42 -3.56 2.10
C GLN A 140 11.02 -3.25 2.59
N PHE A 141 10.63 -1.97 2.56
CA PHE A 141 9.29 -1.54 2.90
C PHE A 141 8.21 -2.18 2.01
N GLN A 142 8.39 -2.15 0.69
CA GLN A 142 7.41 -2.75 -0.23
C GLN A 142 7.30 -4.26 -0.03
N GLN A 143 8.41 -4.98 0.20
CA GLN A 143 8.36 -6.41 0.51
C GLN A 143 7.51 -6.69 1.74
N GLN A 144 7.69 -5.91 2.81
CA GLN A 144 6.88 -6.02 4.02
C GLN A 144 5.39 -5.71 3.74
N LEU A 145 5.11 -4.71 2.90
CA LEU A 145 3.74 -4.43 2.47
C LEU A 145 3.11 -5.61 1.72
N TYR A 146 3.84 -6.24 0.79
CA TYR A 146 3.32 -7.41 0.06
C TYR A 146 2.97 -8.54 1.02
N PHE A 147 3.83 -8.84 2.00
CA PHE A 147 3.54 -9.88 2.99
C PHE A 147 2.32 -9.55 3.85
N THR A 148 2.26 -8.30 4.32
CA THR A 148 1.17 -7.80 5.18
C THR A 148 -0.17 -7.84 4.45
N LEU A 149 -0.22 -7.24 3.26
CA LEU A 149 -1.47 -7.02 2.53
C LEU A 149 -1.96 -8.27 1.79
N LEU A 150 -1.04 -9.13 1.33
CA LEU A 150 -1.44 -10.43 0.77
C LEU A 150 -1.66 -11.48 1.88
N GLY A 151 -1.25 -11.21 3.12
CA GLY A 151 -1.36 -12.13 4.25
C GLY A 151 -0.64 -13.45 3.99
N VAL A 152 0.57 -13.37 3.45
CA VAL A 152 1.43 -14.51 3.10
C VAL A 152 2.86 -14.14 3.50
N GLU A 153 3.33 -14.70 4.61
CA GLU A 153 4.72 -14.56 5.10
C GLU A 153 5.65 -15.60 4.44
N ASP A 154 5.47 -15.84 3.14
CA ASP A 154 6.22 -16.85 2.39
C ASP A 154 7.10 -16.17 1.35
N MET A 155 8.40 -16.46 1.42
CA MET A 155 9.42 -15.93 0.50
C MET A 155 9.20 -16.35 -0.96
N SER A 156 8.30 -17.31 -1.23
CA SER A 156 7.93 -17.74 -2.59
C SER A 156 7.33 -16.62 -3.43
N LEU A 157 6.72 -15.58 -2.83
CA LEU A 157 6.17 -14.44 -3.57
C LEU A 157 7.23 -13.40 -3.97
N LEU A 158 8.43 -13.43 -3.38
CA LEU A 158 9.47 -12.43 -3.64
C LEU A 158 9.89 -12.35 -5.12
N PRO A 159 10.19 -13.46 -5.82
CA PRO A 159 10.58 -13.39 -7.22
C PRO A 159 9.48 -12.83 -8.12
N ALA A 160 8.21 -13.12 -7.80
CA ALA A 160 7.06 -12.67 -8.59
C ALA A 160 6.74 -11.18 -8.38
N THR A 161 7.15 -10.60 -7.24
CA THR A 161 6.82 -9.21 -6.87
C THR A 161 7.97 -8.23 -7.11
N MET A 162 9.23 -8.71 -7.15
CA MET A 162 10.41 -7.85 -7.23
C MET A 162 10.39 -6.89 -8.43
N GLN A 163 9.94 -7.38 -9.60
CA GLN A 163 9.86 -6.53 -10.80
C GLN A 163 8.88 -5.37 -10.62
N PHE A 164 7.74 -5.62 -9.97
CA PHE A 164 6.74 -4.57 -9.70
C PHE A 164 7.24 -3.56 -8.67
N ILE A 165 7.99 -4.01 -7.66
CA ILE A 165 8.63 -3.13 -6.67
C ILE A 165 9.63 -2.18 -7.35
N LEU A 166 10.42 -2.69 -8.30
CA LEU A 166 11.38 -1.89 -9.07
C LEU A 166 10.68 -0.86 -9.95
N GLU A 167 9.60 -1.26 -10.64
CA GLU A 167 8.79 -0.35 -11.46
C GLU A 167 8.15 0.75 -10.61
N ASP A 168 7.62 0.41 -9.44
CA ASP A 168 7.05 1.37 -8.50
C ASP A 168 8.11 2.36 -7.98
N TYR A 169 9.32 1.88 -7.66
CA TYR A 169 10.43 2.75 -7.26
C TYR A 169 10.82 3.73 -8.38
N GLN A 170 10.92 3.26 -9.62
CA GLN A 170 11.27 4.11 -10.77
C GLN A 170 10.21 5.20 -10.99
N TYR A 171 8.93 4.84 -10.84
CA TYR A 171 7.85 5.81 -10.92
C TYR A 171 7.87 6.80 -9.75
N ASP A 172 8.05 6.34 -8.51
CA ASP A 172 8.02 7.22 -7.33
C ASP A 172 9.23 8.16 -7.25
N SER A 173 10.40 7.69 -7.70
CA SER A 173 11.64 8.48 -7.72
C SER A 173 11.68 9.47 -8.88
N GLN A 174 10.88 9.26 -9.94
CA GLN A 174 10.91 10.07 -11.16
C GLN A 174 12.34 10.19 -11.74
N GLY A 175 13.14 9.13 -11.60
CA GLY A 175 14.54 9.08 -12.05
C GLY A 175 15.54 9.84 -11.15
N LYS A 176 15.11 10.33 -9.99
CA LYS A 176 16.00 10.95 -8.98
C LYS A 176 16.71 9.88 -8.13
N SER A 177 17.67 10.32 -7.31
CA SER A 177 18.47 9.46 -6.41
C SER A 177 17.69 8.83 -5.25
N GLY A 178 16.41 9.18 -5.10
CA GLY A 178 15.51 8.59 -4.10
C GLY A 178 14.12 9.23 -4.19
N ILE A 179 13.24 8.84 -3.27
CA ILE A 179 11.85 9.27 -3.25
C ILE A 179 11.65 10.43 -2.26
N GLU A 180 11.27 11.59 -2.79
CA GLU A 180 10.87 12.76 -2.01
C GLU A 180 9.50 12.55 -1.34
N PHE A 181 9.21 13.34 -0.31
CA PHE A 181 7.96 13.22 0.45
C PHE A 181 6.70 13.30 -0.42
N SER A 182 6.64 14.21 -1.41
CA SER A 182 5.47 14.36 -2.29
C SER A 182 5.20 13.11 -3.13
N GLY A 183 6.23 12.53 -3.73
CA GLY A 183 6.12 11.27 -4.48
C GLY A 183 5.68 10.13 -3.58
N PHE A 184 6.26 10.05 -2.37
CA PHE A 184 5.87 9.05 -1.38
C PHE A 184 4.43 9.21 -0.89
N ALA A 185 3.99 10.42 -0.57
CA ALA A 185 2.63 10.70 -0.10
C ALA A 185 1.58 10.33 -1.16
N ASN A 186 1.82 10.68 -2.42
CA ASN A 186 0.96 10.24 -3.53
C ASN A 186 0.92 8.72 -3.64
N SER A 187 2.08 8.07 -3.54
CA SER A 187 2.23 6.61 -3.59
C SER A 187 1.50 5.89 -2.45
N MET A 188 1.51 6.44 -1.23
CA MET A 188 0.75 5.91 -0.09
C MET A 188 -0.74 6.18 -0.19
N LEU A 189 -1.10 7.30 -0.78
CA LEU A 189 -2.50 7.64 -1.00
C LEU A 189 -3.14 6.73 -2.06
N GLU A 190 -2.44 6.45 -3.17
CA GLU A 190 -2.82 5.43 -4.16
C GLU A 190 -2.98 4.05 -3.51
N LEU A 191 -2.06 3.68 -2.62
CA LEU A 191 -2.14 2.44 -1.86
C LEU A 191 -3.41 2.42 -1.00
N ALA A 192 -3.64 3.45 -0.18
CA ALA A 192 -4.81 3.51 0.69
C ALA A 192 -6.11 3.44 -0.12
N ASP A 193 -6.26 4.23 -1.18
CA ASP A 193 -7.47 4.23 -2.02
C ASP A 193 -7.77 2.86 -2.64
N ASN A 194 -6.75 2.02 -2.88
CA ASN A 194 -6.94 0.68 -3.43
C ASN A 194 -7.24 -0.40 -2.39
N TRP A 195 -6.92 -0.18 -1.11
CA TRP A 195 -7.06 -1.18 -0.06
C TRP A 195 -8.15 -0.84 0.96
N THR A 196 -8.62 0.40 0.99
CA THR A 196 -9.83 0.79 1.73
C THR A 196 -11.09 0.44 0.94
N ARG A 197 -12.20 0.25 1.65
CA ARG A 197 -13.51 -0.08 1.06
C ARG A 197 -14.46 1.12 0.98
N SER A 198 -14.08 2.24 1.58
CA SER A 198 -14.88 3.46 1.63
C SER A 198 -14.09 4.65 1.10
N ARG A 199 -14.77 5.80 1.06
CA ARG A 199 -14.22 7.11 0.65
C ARG A 199 -14.01 8.04 1.84
N GLU A 200 -14.05 7.50 3.04
CA GLU A 200 -13.96 8.30 4.26
C GLU A 200 -12.49 8.44 4.68
N ALA A 201 -12.07 9.67 4.98
CA ALA A 201 -10.70 9.93 5.41
C ALA A 201 -10.29 9.12 6.66
N ALA A 202 -11.24 8.80 7.55
CA ALA A 202 -11.00 7.98 8.73
C ALA A 202 -10.53 6.56 8.38
N ASP A 203 -11.10 5.95 7.34
CA ASP A 203 -10.70 4.60 6.90
C ASP A 203 -9.30 4.61 6.26
N PHE A 204 -8.95 5.69 5.57
CA PHE A 204 -7.59 5.90 5.05
C PHE A 204 -6.59 6.03 6.20
N VAL A 205 -6.93 6.80 7.23
CA VAL A 205 -6.09 6.94 8.44
C VAL A 205 -5.91 5.58 9.14
N ALA A 206 -7.00 4.84 9.36
CA ALA A 206 -6.95 3.52 9.99
C ALA A 206 -6.11 2.52 9.18
N PHE A 207 -6.24 2.53 7.86
CA PHE A 207 -5.39 1.72 6.98
C PHE A 207 -3.91 2.09 7.10
N MET A 208 -3.59 3.39 7.12
CA MET A 208 -2.19 3.83 7.28
C MET A 208 -1.63 3.50 8.66
N ASP A 209 -2.44 3.59 9.72
CA ASP A 209 -2.04 3.17 11.07
C ASP A 209 -1.68 1.67 11.08
N GLN A 210 -2.47 0.82 10.41
CA GLN A 210 -2.14 -0.60 10.22
C GLN A 210 -0.79 -0.80 9.51
N ILE A 211 -0.53 -0.07 8.42
CA ILE A 211 0.75 -0.16 7.70
C ILE A 211 1.93 0.25 8.59
N ILE A 212 1.76 1.33 9.36
CA ILE A 212 2.78 1.85 10.28
C ILE A 212 3.08 0.85 11.39
N GLU A 213 2.07 0.14 11.90
CA GLU A 213 2.22 -0.91 12.92
C GLU A 213 2.92 -2.16 12.38
N CYS A 214 2.65 -2.56 11.12
CA CYS A 214 3.25 -3.74 10.50
C CYS A 214 4.75 -3.58 10.20
N LEU A 215 5.25 -2.35 10.17
CA LEU A 215 6.69 -2.10 10.20
C LEU A 215 7.18 -2.28 11.63
N SER A 216 7.58 -3.52 11.93
CA SER A 216 8.38 -3.82 13.13
C SER A 216 9.46 -2.74 13.29
N PRO A 217 9.76 -2.28 14.53
CA PRO A 217 10.91 -1.40 14.82
C PRO A 217 12.29 -2.02 14.54
N SER A 218 12.38 -3.03 13.66
CA SER A 218 13.53 -3.89 13.48
C SER A 218 14.53 -3.32 12.47
N ALA A 219 15.11 -2.20 12.86
CA ALA A 219 16.55 -1.93 12.79
C ALA A 219 16.94 -0.87 13.84
N ALA A 220 16.18 -0.78 14.94
CA ALA A 220 16.68 -0.13 16.13
C ALA A 220 17.95 -0.89 16.55
N GLN A 221 19.09 -0.22 16.41
CA GLN A 221 20.22 -0.39 17.31
C GLN A 221 19.70 -0.80 18.69
N SER A 222 20.24 -1.87 19.28
CA SER A 222 19.75 -2.41 20.55
C SER A 222 19.47 -1.29 21.57
N LEU A 223 18.20 -0.93 21.71
CA LEU A 223 17.75 0.08 22.66
C LEU A 223 16.78 -0.62 23.61
N LYS A 224 17.10 -0.45 24.88
CA LYS A 224 16.64 -1.22 26.03
C LYS A 224 15.11 -1.30 26.11
N ALA A 225 14.63 -2.44 26.59
CA ALA A 225 13.27 -2.96 26.52
C ALA A 225 12.18 -2.24 27.35
N ASP A 226 12.37 -0.97 27.73
CA ASP A 226 11.43 -0.27 28.65
C ASP A 226 10.89 1.08 28.12
N ALA A 227 10.93 1.33 26.81
CA ALA A 227 10.34 2.56 26.26
C ALA A 227 8.87 2.33 25.82
N PRO A 228 7.94 3.26 26.13
CA PRO A 228 6.63 3.32 25.48
C PRO A 228 6.83 3.46 23.97
N SER A 229 5.76 3.31 23.17
CA SER A 229 5.72 3.44 21.71
C SER A 229 6.07 4.85 21.18
N GLU A 230 7.16 5.44 21.66
CA GLU A 230 7.61 6.79 21.39
C GLU A 230 8.39 6.85 20.07
N PHE A 231 7.85 7.64 19.16
CA PHE A 231 8.44 8.03 17.90
C PHE A 231 9.86 8.57 18.08
N THR A 232 10.86 7.93 17.46
CA THR A 232 12.27 8.34 17.55
C THR A 232 12.79 8.90 16.23
N LEU A 233 13.27 10.16 16.21
CA LEU A 233 13.92 10.78 15.06
C LEU A 233 15.45 10.75 15.21
N ASN A 234 16.15 10.15 14.25
CA ASN A 234 17.61 10.12 14.23
C ASN A 234 18.23 11.37 13.56
N LYS A 235 17.42 12.18 12.87
CA LYS A 235 17.81 13.41 12.14
C LYS A 235 16.64 14.39 12.11
N GLU A 236 16.90 15.63 11.70
CA GLU A 236 15.86 16.63 11.47
C GLU A 236 14.88 16.17 10.37
N ALA A 237 13.58 16.35 10.61
CA ALA A 237 12.54 16.01 9.65
C ALA A 237 11.52 17.14 9.53
N PHE A 238 11.05 17.41 8.31
CA PHE A 238 10.01 18.40 8.06
C PHE A 238 8.63 17.78 8.32
N PHE A 239 7.79 18.51 9.05
CA PHE A 239 6.39 18.18 9.29
C PHE A 239 5.51 19.35 8.87
N ARG A 240 4.20 19.11 8.68
CA ARG A 240 3.21 20.14 8.33
C ARG A 240 3.25 21.41 9.20
N ALA A 241 3.81 21.35 10.41
CA ALA A 241 3.91 22.47 11.36
C ALA A 241 5.33 23.05 11.54
N GLY A 242 6.32 22.64 10.72
CA GLY A 242 7.71 23.10 10.82
C GLY A 242 8.71 21.95 10.90
N VAL A 243 9.99 22.29 11.07
CA VAL A 243 11.06 21.29 11.18
C VAL A 243 11.11 20.77 12.62
N VAL A 244 11.18 19.46 12.79
CA VAL A 244 11.40 18.84 14.10
C VAL A 244 12.85 18.38 14.16
N VAL A 245 13.55 18.88 15.17
CA VAL A 245 14.97 18.66 15.43
C VAL A 245 15.12 17.79 16.68
N PRO A 246 15.77 16.62 16.61
CA PRO A 246 16.16 15.89 17.81
C PRO A 246 17.29 16.62 18.54
N ARG A 247 17.15 16.86 19.85
CA ARG A 247 18.22 17.36 20.73
C ARG A 247 18.40 16.44 21.92
N VAL A 248 19.63 16.25 22.36
CA VAL A 248 19.92 15.49 23.58
C VAL A 248 19.94 16.46 24.75
N GLU A 249 19.02 16.28 25.68
CA GLU A 249 18.93 17.03 26.93
C GLU A 249 18.86 16.06 28.10
N ASN A 250 19.77 16.21 29.06
CA ASN A 250 19.84 15.34 30.24
C ASN A 250 19.78 13.84 29.88
N GLU A 251 20.57 13.44 28.88
CA GLU A 251 20.65 12.06 28.36
C GLU A 251 19.36 11.52 27.70
N LYS A 252 18.36 12.38 27.47
CA LYS A 252 17.13 12.04 26.75
C LYS A 252 17.05 12.80 25.44
N THR A 253 16.62 12.12 24.38
CA THR A 253 16.30 12.80 23.12
C THR A 253 14.98 13.53 23.27
N VAL A 254 15.01 14.85 23.17
CA VAL A 254 13.85 15.74 23.18
C VAL A 254 13.67 16.31 21.78
N TYR A 255 12.43 16.32 21.29
CA TYR A 255 12.11 16.80 19.95
C TYR A 255 11.66 18.25 20.00
N TYR A 256 12.44 19.12 19.35
CA TYR A 256 12.15 20.54 19.25
C TYR A 256 11.52 20.86 17.91
N ARG A 257 10.40 21.58 17.92
CA ARG A 257 9.82 22.11 16.69
C ARG A 257 10.36 23.52 16.47
N THR A 258 11.06 23.72 15.36
CA THR A 258 11.37 25.04 14.83
C THR A 258 10.27 25.42 13.85
N ALA A 259 9.48 26.44 14.21
CA ALA A 259 8.61 27.10 13.26
C ALA A 259 9.48 27.83 12.22
N LEU A 260 9.03 27.85 10.97
CA LEU A 260 9.56 28.76 9.94
C LEU A 260 9.07 30.18 10.21
#